data_AF-A0A968MJN7-F1
#
_entry.id   AF-A0A968MJN7-F1
#
_cell.length_a   1.000
_cell.length_b   1.000
_cell.length_c   1.000
_cell.angle_alpha   90.00
_cell.angle_beta   90.00
_cell.angle_gamma   90.00
#
_symmetry.space_group_name_H-M   'P 1'
#
loop_
_entity.id
_entity.type
_entity.pdbx_description
1 polymer ?
#
loop_
_entity_poly.entity_id
_entity_poly.type
_entity_poly.pdbx_seq_one_letter_code
_entity_poly.pdbx_strand_id
1 'polypeptide(L)'
;MAMSTVDFIDSQISEISDSLSSAENQLRNFRSTNQVMDLSYQGQQSFQKLNELETERARLNAQKQYFAYLKNYLESSDDVSNLSAPSSINVVDPILTNLITQMIQYDSERASLLKNNANTQNIYLSDLNLRIENLKKTIKENVNNTLNTINIAINETNYRISNLSSQISQMPKTELQLRGIERNFKLNDAIYTFLLEKRSEAQIARASSMPDYEIIDNARMVAAYPISPKNQPLTI
;
A
#
# COMPACT_ATOMS: atom_id res chain seq x y z
N MET A 1 -13.32 12.91 -1.36
CA MET A 1 -12.28 12.89 -0.31
C MET A 1 -11.27 11.84 -0.72
N ALA A 2 -9.97 12.17 -0.73
CA ALA A 2 -8.94 11.23 -1.14
C ALA A 2 -8.77 10.16 -0.05
N MET A 3 -8.88 8.89 -0.43
CA MET A 3 -8.71 7.74 0.47
C MET A 3 -7.21 7.57 0.74
N SER A 4 -6.80 7.56 2.01
CA SER A 4 -5.40 7.39 2.42
C SER A 4 -5.00 5.90 2.43
N THR A 5 -3.70 5.62 2.45
CA THR A 5 -3.19 4.24 2.58
C THR A 5 -3.76 3.53 3.81
N VAL A 6 -3.98 4.26 4.91
CA VAL A 6 -4.61 3.72 6.13
C VAL A 6 -6.05 3.29 5.85
N ASP A 7 -6.83 4.12 5.14
CA ASP A 7 -8.22 3.82 4.82
C ASP A 7 -8.35 2.59 3.89
N PHE A 8 -7.40 2.41 2.97
CA PHE A 8 -7.30 1.20 2.16
C PHE A 8 -7.02 -0.04 3.01
N ILE A 9 -6.06 0.03 3.94
CA ILE A 9 -5.75 -1.12 4.79
C ILE A 9 -6.94 -1.44 5.72
N ASP A 10 -7.62 -0.42 6.26
CA ASP A 10 -8.80 -0.63 7.11
C ASP A 10 -9.96 -1.29 6.35
N SER A 11 -10.18 -0.96 5.08
CA SER A 11 -11.21 -1.64 4.28
C SER A 11 -10.88 -3.12 4.08
N GLN A 12 -9.62 -3.45 3.82
CA GLN A 12 -9.17 -4.84 3.69
C GLN A 12 -9.29 -5.61 5.01
N ILE A 13 -8.98 -4.98 6.14
CA ILE A 13 -9.17 -5.57 7.48
C ILE A 13 -10.64 -5.89 7.73
N SER A 14 -11.56 -5.01 7.34
CA SER A 14 -12.99 -5.25 7.50
C SER A 14 -13.45 -6.48 6.71
N GLU A 15 -13.08 -6.59 5.43
CA GLU A 15 -13.45 -7.72 4.57
C GLU A 15 -12.90 -9.07 5.09
N ILE A 16 -11.64 -9.08 5.54
CA ILE A 16 -11.03 -10.30 6.06
C ILE A 16 -11.54 -10.67 7.46
N SER A 17 -11.96 -9.68 8.27
CA SER A 17 -12.52 -9.92 9.62
C SER A 17 -13.81 -10.73 9.55
N ASP A 18 -14.71 -10.39 8.62
CA ASP A 18 -15.95 -11.14 8.41
C ASP A 18 -15.68 -12.57 7.94
N SER A 19 -14.70 -12.72 7.04
CA SER A 19 -14.26 -14.01 6.51
C SER A 19 -13.62 -14.88 7.60
N LEU A 20 -12.80 -14.29 8.47
CA LEU A 20 -12.18 -14.93 9.63
C LEU A 20 -13.24 -15.42 10.63
N SER A 21 -14.18 -14.56 11.01
CA SER A 21 -15.28 -14.91 11.92
C SER A 21 -16.14 -16.06 11.37
N SER A 22 -16.43 -16.04 10.07
CA SER A 22 -17.14 -17.14 9.40
C SER A 22 -16.33 -18.45 9.45
N ALA A 23 -15.03 -18.40 9.14
CA ALA A 23 -14.15 -19.57 9.19
C ALA A 23 -13.98 -20.13 10.61
N GLU A 24 -13.90 -19.27 11.64
CA GLU A 24 -13.89 -19.65 13.04
C GLU A 24 -15.15 -20.41 13.46
N ASN A 25 -16.32 -19.87 13.08
CA ASN A 25 -17.61 -20.50 13.38
C ASN A 25 -17.74 -21.86 12.70
N GLN A 26 -17.32 -21.96 11.43
CA GLN A 26 -17.28 -23.24 10.71
C GLN A 26 -16.36 -24.25 11.41
N LEU A 27 -15.16 -23.82 11.83
CA LEU A 27 -14.20 -24.70 12.51
C LEU A 27 -14.73 -25.20 13.85
N ARG A 28 -15.32 -24.30 14.64
CA ARG A 28 -15.92 -24.60 15.95
C ARG A 28 -17.07 -25.60 15.82
N ASN A 29 -18.00 -25.35 14.90
CA ASN A 29 -19.15 -26.22 14.66
C ASN A 29 -18.72 -27.60 14.18
N PHE A 30 -17.73 -27.66 13.29
CA PHE A 30 -17.21 -28.92 12.79
C PHE A 30 -16.59 -29.77 13.91
N ARG A 31 -15.74 -29.15 14.76
CA ARG A 31 -15.11 -29.82 15.91
C ARG A 31 -16.10 -30.26 16.98
N SER A 32 -17.20 -29.53 17.16
CA SER A 32 -18.25 -29.91 18.14
C SER A 32 -19.11 -31.09 17.68
N THR A 33 -19.19 -31.35 16.37
CA THR A 33 -20.15 -32.32 15.79
C THR A 33 -19.47 -33.62 15.36
N ASN A 34 -18.16 -33.62 15.15
CA ASN A 34 -17.44 -34.75 14.56
C ASN A 34 -16.25 -35.18 15.43
N GLN A 35 -16.04 -36.49 15.57
CA GLN A 35 -14.80 -37.03 16.14
C GLN A 35 -13.67 -36.88 15.11
N VAL A 36 -12.58 -36.24 15.52
CA VAL A 36 -11.43 -35.94 14.65
C VAL A 36 -10.58 -37.20 14.46
N MET A 37 -10.27 -37.52 13.20
CA MET A 37 -9.31 -38.58 12.83
C MET A 37 -8.02 -37.92 12.34
N ASP A 38 -6.86 -38.45 12.73
CA ASP A 38 -5.56 -37.92 12.31
C ASP A 38 -5.23 -38.34 10.87
N LEU A 39 -4.76 -37.39 10.06
CA LEU A 39 -4.27 -37.69 8.71
C LEU A 39 -2.99 -38.51 8.75
N SER A 40 -2.78 -39.27 7.67
CA SER A 40 -1.47 -39.79 7.34
C SER A 40 -0.42 -38.66 7.27
N TYR A 41 0.83 -39.00 7.59
CA TYR A 41 1.95 -38.05 7.55
C TYR A 41 2.09 -37.35 6.19
N GLN A 42 1.87 -38.09 5.09
CA GLN A 42 1.91 -37.56 3.73
C GLN A 42 0.80 -36.53 3.49
N GLY A 43 -0.38 -36.75 4.04
CA GLY A 43 -1.49 -35.78 4.00
C GLY A 43 -1.15 -34.47 4.69
N GLN A 44 -0.58 -34.55 5.89
CA GLN A 44 -0.20 -33.36 6.66
C GLN A 44 0.81 -32.49 5.89
N GLN A 45 1.81 -33.11 5.27
CA GLN A 45 2.81 -32.40 4.46
C GLN A 45 2.18 -31.71 3.23
N SER A 46 1.30 -32.39 2.50
CA SER A 46 0.59 -31.80 1.36
C SER A 46 -0.29 -30.62 1.77
N PHE A 47 -1.01 -30.72 2.89
CA PHE A 47 -1.81 -29.62 3.41
C PHE A 47 -0.97 -28.44 3.89
N GLN A 48 0.18 -28.69 4.53
CA GLN A 48 1.11 -27.64 4.91
C GLN A 48 1.60 -26.88 3.67
N LYS A 49 2.00 -27.61 2.62
CA LYS A 49 2.46 -26.97 1.39
C LYS A 49 1.35 -26.18 0.69
N LEU A 50 0.12 -26.67 0.75
CA LEU A 50 -1.04 -25.97 0.22
C LEU A 50 -1.30 -24.66 0.98
N ASN A 51 -1.21 -24.69 2.31
CA ASN A 51 -1.37 -23.49 3.14
C ASN A 51 -0.31 -22.42 2.82
N GLU A 52 0.94 -22.82 2.58
CA GLU A 52 2.00 -21.89 2.15
C GLU A 52 1.67 -21.21 0.82
N LEU A 53 1.24 -21.99 -0.19
CA LEU A 53 0.88 -21.46 -1.51
C LEU A 53 -0.35 -20.55 -1.44
N GLU A 54 -1.35 -20.90 -0.62
CA GLU A 54 -2.54 -20.09 -0.39
C GLU A 54 -2.21 -18.76 0.29
N THR A 55 -1.32 -18.79 1.29
CA THR A 55 -0.83 -17.59 1.97
C THR A 55 -0.07 -16.68 1.00
N GLU A 56 0.80 -17.26 0.16
CA GLU A 56 1.51 -16.51 -0.88
C GLU A 56 0.55 -15.89 -1.89
N ARG A 57 -0.46 -16.65 -2.35
CA ARG A 57 -1.50 -16.14 -3.25
C ARG A 57 -2.26 -14.97 -2.63
N ALA A 58 -2.62 -15.06 -1.36
CA ALA A 58 -3.31 -13.98 -0.66
C ALA A 58 -2.43 -12.73 -0.57
N ARG A 59 -1.15 -12.89 -0.24
CA ARG A 59 -0.17 -11.81 -0.22
C ARG A 59 -0.03 -11.14 -1.60
N LEU A 60 0.03 -11.91 -2.68
CA LEU A 60 0.10 -11.38 -4.05
C LEU A 60 -1.18 -10.63 -4.44
N ASN A 61 -2.36 -11.10 -4.02
CA ASN A 61 -3.63 -10.40 -4.26
C ASN A 61 -3.70 -9.06 -3.51
N ALA A 62 -3.27 -9.01 -2.25
CA ALA A 62 -3.18 -7.77 -1.50
C ALA A 62 -2.25 -6.75 -2.19
N GLN A 63 -1.08 -7.21 -2.66
CA GLN A 63 -0.19 -6.37 -3.46
C GLN A 63 -0.87 -5.86 -4.73
N LYS A 64 -1.54 -6.74 -5.49
CA LYS A 64 -2.27 -6.37 -6.71
C LYS A 64 -3.32 -5.28 -6.45
N GLN A 65 -4.11 -5.43 -5.39
CA GLN A 65 -5.13 -4.46 -5.01
C GLN A 65 -4.51 -3.12 -4.65
N TYR A 66 -3.41 -3.11 -3.90
CA TYR A 66 -2.69 -1.88 -3.58
C TYR A 66 -2.18 -1.17 -4.83
N PHE A 67 -1.52 -1.88 -5.76
CA PHE A 67 -1.05 -1.28 -7.00
C PHE A 67 -2.20 -0.78 -7.90
N ALA A 68 -3.35 -1.46 -7.89
CA ALA A 68 -4.55 -0.99 -8.59
C ALA A 68 -5.10 0.29 -7.96
N TYR A 69 -5.14 0.37 -6.63
CA TYR A 69 -5.47 1.58 -5.89
C TYR A 69 -4.49 2.72 -6.24
N LEU A 70 -3.18 2.46 -6.19
CA LEU A 70 -2.15 3.45 -6.52
C LEU A 70 -2.29 3.95 -7.96
N LYS A 71 -2.55 3.06 -8.92
CA LYS A 71 -2.82 3.42 -10.30
C LYS A 71 -4.01 4.39 -10.40
N ASN A 72 -5.14 4.03 -9.79
CA ASN A 72 -6.36 4.86 -9.80
C ASN A 72 -6.13 6.21 -9.10
N TYR A 73 -5.35 6.23 -8.01
CA TYR A 73 -5.01 7.44 -7.29
C TYR A 73 -4.19 8.40 -8.16
N LEU A 74 -3.17 7.89 -8.85
CA LEU A 74 -2.36 8.66 -9.81
C LEU A 74 -3.14 9.08 -11.06
N GLU A 75 -4.28 8.47 -11.35
CA GLU A 75 -5.15 8.88 -12.46
C GLU A 75 -6.18 9.93 -12.05
N SER A 76 -6.62 9.92 -10.79
CA SER A 76 -7.73 10.74 -10.30
C SER A 76 -7.34 11.95 -9.46
N SER A 77 -6.12 11.98 -8.92
CA SER A 77 -5.66 13.07 -8.03
C SER A 77 -4.55 13.91 -8.67
N ASP A 78 -4.73 15.23 -8.60
CA ASP A 78 -3.68 16.23 -8.88
C ASP A 78 -2.82 16.53 -7.64
N ASP A 79 -3.33 16.14 -6.47
CA ASP A 79 -2.65 16.28 -5.18
C ASP A 79 -2.34 14.89 -4.61
N VAL A 80 -1.07 14.53 -4.63
CA VAL A 80 -0.56 13.25 -4.11
C VAL A 80 0.08 13.38 -2.72
N SER A 81 -0.11 14.51 -2.03
CA SER A 81 0.44 14.78 -0.70
C SER A 81 -0.03 13.79 0.38
N ASN A 82 -1.15 13.09 0.15
CA ASN A 82 -1.68 12.08 1.07
C ASN A 82 -1.19 10.65 0.77
N LEU A 83 -0.32 10.47 -0.23
CA LEU A 83 0.22 9.17 -0.58
C LEU A 83 1.34 8.77 0.40
N SER A 84 1.15 7.65 1.11
CA SER A 84 2.22 7.06 1.91
C SER A 84 3.09 6.14 1.04
N ALA A 85 4.37 5.97 1.40
CA ALA A 85 5.32 5.18 0.63
C ALA A 85 4.90 3.68 0.51
N PRO A 86 5.15 3.02 -0.64
CA PRO A 86 4.81 1.61 -0.91
C PRO A 86 5.39 0.59 0.09
N SER A 87 6.48 0.95 0.77
CA SER A 87 7.16 0.10 1.75
C SER A 87 6.24 -0.35 2.90
N SER A 88 5.19 0.42 3.20
CA SER A 88 4.20 0.13 4.24
C SER A 88 3.30 -1.09 3.95
N ILE A 89 3.31 -1.66 2.75
CA ILE A 89 2.48 -2.84 2.38
C ILE A 89 3.34 -4.07 2.01
N ASN A 90 4.64 -4.06 2.36
CA ASN A 90 5.60 -5.10 1.95
C ASN A 90 5.74 -5.25 0.42
N VAL A 91 5.38 -4.18 -0.30
CA VAL A 91 5.71 -3.98 -1.70
C VAL A 91 7.11 -3.39 -1.71
N VAL A 92 8.12 -4.27 -1.70
CA VAL A 92 9.50 -3.86 -1.87
C VAL A 92 9.76 -3.71 -3.36
N ASP A 93 9.26 -2.62 -3.93
CA ASP A 93 9.74 -2.13 -5.20
C ASP A 93 10.62 -0.90 -4.90
N PRO A 94 11.95 -1.06 -4.84
CA PRO A 94 12.87 0.03 -4.54
C PRO A 94 12.78 1.16 -5.57
N ILE A 95 12.45 0.81 -6.83
CA ILE A 95 12.29 1.78 -7.91
C ILE A 95 11.03 2.59 -7.62
N LEU A 96 9.88 1.94 -7.39
CA LEU A 96 8.64 2.65 -7.10
C LEU A 96 8.77 3.51 -5.84
N THR A 97 9.40 2.99 -4.78
CA THR A 97 9.60 3.73 -3.53
C THR A 97 10.40 5.01 -3.78
N ASN A 98 11.46 4.92 -4.58
CA ASN A 98 12.25 6.08 -4.97
C ASN A 98 11.44 7.08 -5.82
N LEU A 99 10.67 6.59 -6.80
CA LEU A 99 9.83 7.44 -7.65
C LEU A 99 8.74 8.17 -6.84
N ILE A 100 8.07 7.48 -5.90
CA ILE A 100 7.09 8.09 -4.99
C ILE A 100 7.74 9.13 -4.08
N THR A 101 8.95 8.86 -3.58
CA THR A 101 9.68 9.81 -2.72
C THR A 101 10.02 11.09 -3.48
N GLN A 102 10.51 10.97 -4.71
CA GLN A 102 10.75 12.13 -5.59
C GLN A 102 9.46 12.91 -5.88
N MET A 103 8.33 12.21 -6.05
CA MET A 103 7.03 12.83 -6.30
C MET A 103 6.61 13.69 -5.12
N ILE A 104 6.64 13.13 -3.91
CA ILE A 104 6.31 13.85 -2.67
C ILE A 104 7.19 15.10 -2.50
N GLN A 105 8.47 15.01 -2.84
CA GLN A 105 9.39 16.16 -2.80
C GLN A 105 8.98 17.27 -3.77
N TYR A 106 8.72 16.94 -5.04
CA TYR A 106 8.28 17.92 -6.02
C TYR A 106 6.92 18.53 -5.70
N ASP A 107 5.99 17.76 -5.14
CA ASP A 107 4.69 18.29 -4.72
C ASP A 107 4.80 19.23 -3.51
N SER A 108 5.66 18.91 -2.54
CA SER A 108 5.95 19.78 -1.40
C SER A 108 6.58 21.10 -1.84
N GLU A 109 7.53 21.03 -2.79
CA GLU A 109 8.13 22.21 -3.39
C GLU A 109 7.10 23.05 -4.16
N ARG A 110 6.25 22.40 -4.97
CA ARG A 110 5.16 23.07 -5.71
C ARG A 110 4.22 23.79 -4.75
N ALA A 111 3.80 23.13 -3.67
CA ALA A 111 2.92 23.71 -2.66
C ALA A 111 3.58 24.92 -1.97
N SER A 112 4.87 24.85 -1.68
CA SER A 112 5.64 25.94 -1.07
C SER A 112 5.75 27.14 -2.02
N LEU A 113 5.99 26.92 -3.31
CA LEU A 113 6.04 27.98 -4.32
C LEU A 113 4.69 28.68 -4.50
N LEU A 114 3.60 27.90 -4.52
CA LEU A 114 2.24 28.43 -4.65
C LEU A 114 1.81 29.24 -3.42
N LYS A 115 2.25 28.86 -2.22
CA LYS A 115 2.01 29.64 -0.99
C LYS A 115 2.79 30.97 -0.98
N ASN A 116 4.01 30.98 -1.51
CA ASN A 116 4.91 32.14 -1.42
C ASN A 116 4.80 33.13 -2.59
N ASN A 117 4.26 32.73 -3.76
CA ASN A 117 4.20 33.57 -4.95
C ASN A 117 2.79 33.62 -5.55
N ALA A 118 2.07 34.73 -5.31
CA ALA A 118 0.75 35.00 -5.89
C ALA A 118 0.78 35.51 -7.35
N ASN A 119 1.96 35.65 -7.99
CA ASN A 119 2.09 36.29 -9.32
C ASN A 119 2.50 35.31 -10.45
N THR A 120 1.46 34.82 -11.11
CA THR A 120 1.22 34.34 -12.50
C THR A 120 2.29 34.09 -13.59
N GLN A 121 3.61 34.24 -13.42
CA GLN A 121 4.57 33.84 -14.49
C GLN A 121 5.89 33.26 -13.95
N ASN A 122 5.81 32.24 -13.11
CA ASN A 122 7.00 31.57 -12.63
C ASN A 122 7.44 30.45 -13.60
N ILE A 123 8.45 30.72 -14.43
CA ILE A 123 9.06 29.74 -15.34
C ILE A 123 9.53 28.48 -14.58
N TYR A 124 10.02 28.65 -13.35
CA TYR A 124 10.42 27.55 -12.49
C TYR A 124 9.24 26.64 -12.10
N LEU A 125 8.07 27.22 -11.81
CA LEU A 125 6.85 26.46 -11.53
C LEU A 125 6.40 25.65 -12.76
N SER A 126 6.55 26.21 -13.96
CA SER A 126 6.23 25.48 -15.20
C SER A 126 7.18 24.30 -15.42
N ASP A 127 8.49 24.46 -15.18
CA ASP A 127 9.47 23.36 -15.26
C ASP A 127 9.17 22.28 -14.22
N LEU A 128 8.86 22.69 -12.98
CA LEU A 128 8.48 21.79 -11.90
C LEU A 128 7.22 20.98 -12.25
N ASN A 129 6.19 21.61 -12.80
CA ASN A 129 4.98 20.91 -13.25
C ASN A 129 5.29 19.88 -14.35
N LEU A 130 6.16 20.21 -15.31
CA LEU A 130 6.57 19.27 -16.34
C LEU A 130 7.34 18.07 -15.75
N ARG A 131 8.22 18.30 -14.76
CA ARG A 131 8.92 17.22 -14.04
C ARG A 131 7.94 16.31 -13.30
N ILE A 132 6.94 16.88 -12.63
CA ILE A 132 5.90 16.13 -11.93
C ILE A 132 5.10 15.27 -12.90
N GLU A 133 4.69 15.82 -14.05
CA GLU A 133 3.95 15.06 -15.07
C GLU A 133 4.78 13.90 -15.66
N ASN A 134 6.06 14.15 -15.96
CA ASN A 134 6.95 13.09 -16.44
C ASN A 134 7.14 12.01 -15.38
N LEU A 135 7.34 12.39 -14.12
CA LEU A 135 7.49 11.45 -13.01
C LEU A 135 6.22 10.63 -12.81
N LYS A 136 5.04 11.26 -12.87
CA LYS A 136 3.73 10.61 -12.83
C LYS A 136 3.58 9.56 -13.93
N LYS A 137 4.03 9.86 -15.15
CA LYS A 137 4.06 8.91 -16.27
C LYS A 137 4.98 7.72 -15.99
N THR A 138 6.19 7.96 -15.50
CA THR A 138 7.16 6.91 -15.14
C THR A 138 6.62 6.01 -14.01
N ILE A 139 6.00 6.59 -12.98
CA ILE A 139 5.36 5.84 -11.89
C ILE A 139 4.24 4.96 -12.45
N LYS A 140 3.36 5.50 -13.31
CA LYS A 140 2.28 4.72 -13.93
C LYS A 140 2.79 3.55 -14.75
N GLU A 141 3.86 3.75 -15.52
CA GLU A 141 4.48 2.69 -16.31
C GLU A 141 5.06 1.59 -15.41
N ASN A 142 5.80 1.97 -14.37
CA ASN A 142 6.33 1.03 -13.38
C ASN A 142 5.21 0.27 -12.67
N VAL A 143 4.15 0.94 -12.22
CA VAL A 143 2.96 0.32 -11.58
C VAL A 143 2.30 -0.69 -12.50
N ASN A 144 2.12 -0.39 -13.79
CA ASN A 144 1.54 -1.34 -14.74
C ASN A 144 2.45 -2.56 -14.95
N ASN A 145 3.77 -2.35 -15.05
CA ASN A 145 4.74 -3.45 -15.18
C ASN A 145 4.71 -4.35 -13.94
N THR A 146 4.65 -3.76 -12.74
CA THR A 146 4.59 -4.52 -11.50
C THR A 146 3.26 -5.27 -11.36
N LEU A 147 2.13 -4.68 -11.75
CA LEU A 147 0.84 -5.38 -11.83
C LEU A 147 0.89 -6.60 -12.76
N ASN A 148 1.57 -6.48 -13.90
CA ASN A 148 1.74 -7.61 -14.83
C ASN A 148 2.57 -8.73 -14.19
N THR A 149 3.69 -8.39 -13.54
CA THR A 149 4.52 -9.35 -12.80
C THR A 149 3.74 -10.06 -11.70
N ILE A 150 2.96 -9.32 -10.91
CA ILE A 150 2.12 -9.88 -9.86
C ILE A 150 1.09 -10.85 -10.45
N ASN A 151 0.43 -10.49 -11.56
CA ASN A 151 -0.52 -11.39 -12.23
C ASN A 151 0.13 -12.70 -12.70
N ILE A 152 1.35 -12.63 -13.23
CA ILE A 152 2.12 -13.83 -13.62
C ILE A 152 2.39 -14.71 -12.39
N ALA A 153 2.83 -14.11 -11.28
CA ALA A 153 3.07 -14.83 -10.02
C ALA A 153 1.80 -15.47 -9.45
N ILE A 154 0.66 -14.77 -9.52
CA ILE A 154 -0.65 -15.29 -9.11
C ILE A 154 -1.03 -16.50 -9.97
N ASN A 155 -0.86 -16.42 -11.29
CA ASN A 155 -1.20 -17.51 -12.21
C ASN A 155 -0.35 -18.76 -11.95
N GLU A 156 0.95 -18.59 -11.75
CA GLU A 156 1.87 -19.68 -11.40
C GLU A 156 1.50 -20.30 -10.04
N THR A 157 1.17 -19.47 -9.05
CA THR A 157 0.75 -19.95 -7.73
C THR A 157 -0.57 -20.72 -7.81
N ASN A 158 -1.54 -20.24 -8.58
CA ASN A 158 -2.79 -20.93 -8.85
C ASN A 158 -2.57 -22.29 -9.54
N TYR A 159 -1.65 -22.37 -10.49
CA TYR A 159 -1.29 -23.63 -11.13
C TYR A 159 -0.75 -24.65 -10.11
N ARG A 160 0.16 -24.23 -9.22
CA ARG A 160 0.71 -25.07 -8.14
C ARG A 160 -0.37 -25.51 -7.15
N ILE A 161 -1.26 -24.59 -6.75
CA ILE A 161 -2.41 -24.89 -5.89
C ILE A 161 -3.31 -25.93 -6.54
N SER A 162 -3.61 -25.79 -7.83
CA SER A 162 -4.46 -26.73 -8.57
C SER A 162 -3.86 -28.13 -8.63
N ASN A 163 -2.56 -28.24 -8.93
CA ASN A 163 -1.86 -29.52 -8.96
C ASN A 163 -1.81 -30.20 -7.59
N LEU A 164 -1.57 -29.43 -6.53
CA LEU A 164 -1.53 -29.99 -5.17
C LEU A 164 -2.94 -30.36 -4.68
N SER A 165 -3.95 -29.55 -5.04
CA SER A 165 -5.35 -29.83 -4.71
C SER A 165 -5.86 -31.10 -5.39
N SER A 166 -5.43 -31.40 -6.62
CA SER A 166 -5.82 -32.64 -7.31
C SER A 166 -5.20 -33.88 -6.64
N GLN A 167 -3.96 -33.79 -6.16
CA GLN A 167 -3.33 -34.86 -5.36
C GLN A 167 -4.04 -35.06 -4.02
N ILE A 168 -4.40 -33.98 -3.33
CA ILE A 168 -5.14 -34.02 -2.07
C ILE A 168 -6.56 -34.58 -2.27
N SER A 169 -7.22 -34.29 -3.40
CA SER A 169 -8.59 -34.75 -3.66
C SER A 169 -8.76 -36.27 -3.76
N GLN A 170 -7.65 -37.01 -3.90
CA GLN A 170 -7.62 -38.47 -3.89
C GLN A 170 -7.67 -39.06 -2.46
N MET A 171 -7.60 -38.23 -1.42
CA MET A 171 -7.62 -38.63 -0.02
C MET A 171 -9.06 -38.89 0.51
N PRO A 172 -9.23 -39.65 1.61
CA PRO A 172 -10.55 -39.92 2.20
C PRO A 172 -11.35 -38.65 2.54
N LYS A 173 -12.66 -38.66 2.22
CA LYS A 173 -13.55 -37.48 2.33
C LYS A 173 -13.64 -36.88 3.74
N THR A 174 -13.56 -37.71 4.78
CA THR A 174 -13.65 -37.28 6.19
C THR A 174 -12.44 -36.45 6.62
N GLU A 175 -11.24 -36.76 6.11
CA GLU A 175 -10.01 -36.02 6.38
C GLU A 175 -9.97 -34.67 5.65
N LEU A 176 -10.55 -34.62 4.45
CA LEU A 176 -10.58 -33.41 3.61
C LEU A 176 -11.41 -32.27 4.19
N GLN A 177 -12.53 -32.60 4.84
CA GLN A 177 -13.51 -31.60 5.25
C GLN A 177 -13.00 -30.76 6.42
N LEU A 178 -12.46 -31.38 7.48
CA LEU A 178 -11.87 -30.65 8.61
C LEU A 178 -10.70 -29.79 8.15
N ARG A 179 -9.78 -30.35 7.36
CA ARG A 179 -8.57 -29.63 6.94
C ARG A 179 -8.87 -28.51 5.97
N GLY A 180 -9.90 -28.64 5.13
CA GLY A 180 -10.39 -27.54 4.31
C GLY A 180 -10.83 -26.35 5.17
N ILE A 181 -11.54 -26.60 6.26
CA ILE A 181 -12.00 -25.56 7.20
C ILE A 181 -10.81 -24.98 7.99
N GLU A 182 -9.91 -25.81 8.51
CA GLU A 182 -8.71 -25.35 9.21
C GLU A 182 -7.78 -24.52 8.31
N ARG A 183 -7.63 -24.90 7.04
CA ARG A 183 -6.92 -24.11 6.03
C ARG A 183 -7.57 -22.75 5.86
N ASN A 184 -8.89 -22.70 5.69
CA ASN A 184 -9.60 -21.44 5.52
C ASN A 184 -9.40 -20.54 6.74
N PHE A 185 -9.57 -21.07 7.94
CA PHE A 185 -9.30 -20.32 9.17
C PHE A 185 -7.87 -19.80 9.24
N LYS A 186 -6.86 -20.67 9.09
CA LYS A 186 -5.44 -20.28 9.16
C LYS A 186 -5.06 -19.24 8.12
N LEU A 187 -5.62 -19.34 6.91
CA LEU A 187 -5.38 -18.36 5.86
C LEU A 187 -5.95 -16.99 6.23
N ASN A 188 -7.21 -16.94 6.67
CA ASN A 188 -7.83 -15.67 7.07
C ASN A 188 -7.12 -15.05 8.28
N ASP A 189 -6.72 -15.86 9.26
CA ASP A 189 -5.98 -15.43 10.45
C ASP A 189 -4.61 -14.83 10.09
N ALA A 190 -3.86 -15.50 9.21
CA ALA A 190 -2.57 -15.02 8.72
C ALA A 190 -2.71 -13.70 7.94
N ILE A 191 -3.71 -13.59 7.07
CA ILE A 191 -3.97 -12.35 6.31
C ILE A 191 -4.39 -11.22 7.25
N TYR A 192 -5.29 -11.49 8.19
CA TYR A 192 -5.76 -10.51 9.15
C TYR A 192 -4.62 -9.96 10.00
N THR A 193 -3.80 -10.85 10.56
CA THR A 193 -2.61 -10.47 11.34
C THR A 193 -1.65 -9.64 10.50
N PHE A 194 -1.36 -10.06 9.28
CA PHE A 194 -0.50 -9.31 8.36
C PHE A 194 -1.03 -7.90 8.06
N LEU A 195 -2.33 -7.75 7.80
CA LEU A 195 -2.93 -6.45 7.52
C LEU A 195 -2.91 -5.53 8.75
N LEU A 196 -3.09 -6.07 9.96
CA LEU A 196 -2.95 -5.31 11.21
C LEU A 196 -1.54 -4.75 11.38
N GLU A 197 -0.51 -5.57 11.14
CA GLU A 197 0.90 -5.12 11.16
C GLU A 197 1.11 -3.96 10.18
N LYS A 198 0.61 -4.10 8.95
CA LYS A 198 0.76 -3.06 7.91
C LYS A 198 -0.01 -1.79 8.21
N ARG A 199 -1.18 -1.89 8.84
CA ARG A 199 -1.89 -0.71 9.33
C ARG A 199 -1.04 0.07 10.32
N SER A 200 -0.40 -0.62 11.27
CA SER A 200 0.47 0.02 12.26
C SER A 200 1.64 0.74 11.59
N GLU A 201 2.32 0.09 10.64
CA GLU A 201 3.41 0.71 9.88
C GLU A 201 2.94 1.95 9.10
N ALA A 202 1.80 1.88 8.42
CA ALA A 202 1.24 2.98 7.66
C ALA A 202 0.84 4.17 8.55
N GLN A 203 0.28 3.92 9.74
CA GLN A 203 -0.06 4.95 10.72
C GLN A 203 1.19 5.66 11.24
N ILE A 204 2.27 4.93 11.54
CA ILE A 204 3.55 5.49 11.97
C ILE A 204 4.15 6.36 10.85
N ALA A 205 4.14 5.87 9.61
CA ALA A 205 4.65 6.62 8.47
C ALA A 205 3.87 7.92 8.28
N ARG A 206 2.53 7.87 8.36
CA ARG A 206 1.65 9.04 8.25
C ARG A 206 1.91 10.07 9.35
N ALA A 207 2.06 9.64 10.61
CA ALA A 207 2.38 10.52 11.72
C ALA A 207 3.75 11.19 11.55
N SER A 208 4.73 10.47 10.99
CA SER A 208 6.08 10.99 10.74
C SER A 208 6.14 11.97 9.56
N SER A 209 5.20 11.89 8.61
CA SER A 209 5.10 12.82 7.49
C SER A 209 4.27 14.07 7.79
N MET A 210 3.62 14.18 8.96
CA MET A 210 2.95 15.41 9.37
C MET A 210 3.99 16.46 9.76
N PRO A 211 3.99 17.66 9.15
CA PRO A 211 4.92 18.71 9.52
C PRO A 211 4.63 19.21 10.95
N ASP A 212 5.68 19.19 11.79
CA ASP A 212 5.66 19.54 13.22
C ASP A 212 5.71 21.06 13.47
N TYR A 213 5.30 21.88 12.49
CA TYR A 213 5.40 23.33 12.56
C TYR A 213 4.07 24.02 12.28
N GLU A 214 3.62 24.83 13.24
CA GLU A 214 2.54 25.80 13.09
C GLU A 214 3.17 27.17 12.83
N ILE A 215 2.78 27.86 11.76
CA ILE A 215 3.28 29.20 11.49
C ILE A 215 2.58 30.17 12.46
N ILE A 216 3.25 30.47 13.58
CA ILE A 216 2.73 31.37 14.63
C ILE A 216 2.71 32.84 14.16
N ASP A 217 3.65 33.26 13.31
CA ASP A 217 3.65 34.58 12.68
C ASP A 217 4.16 34.48 11.25
N ASN A 218 3.32 34.88 10.28
CA ASN A 218 3.70 34.97 8.89
C ASN A 218 4.72 36.10 8.74
N ALA A 219 5.76 35.91 7.94
CA ALA A 219 6.72 36.97 7.63
C ALA A 219 5.98 38.20 7.09
N ARG A 220 5.85 39.24 7.92
CA ARG A 220 5.30 40.52 7.48
C ARG A 220 6.37 41.19 6.64
N MET A 221 5.97 41.71 5.48
CA MET A 221 6.74 42.79 4.84
C MET A 221 6.64 44.02 5.74
N VAL A 222 7.37 44.03 6.85
CA VAL A 222 7.73 45.28 7.50
C VAL A 222 8.60 45.98 6.47
N ALA A 223 8.12 47.10 5.95
CA ALA A 223 8.84 47.91 4.98
C ALA A 223 10.31 47.97 5.39
N ALA A 224 11.17 47.32 4.60
CA ALA A 224 12.60 47.35 4.80
C ALA A 224 13.04 48.78 4.49
N TYR A 225 12.95 49.66 5.48
CA TYR A 225 13.59 50.95 5.38
C TYR A 225 15.09 50.67 5.32
N PRO A 226 15.80 51.15 4.29
CA PRO A 226 17.24 51.04 4.26
C PRO A 226 17.79 51.70 5.52
N ILE A 227 18.51 50.93 6.34
CA ILE A 227 19.13 51.38 7.60
C ILE A 227 20.28 52.39 7.38
N SER A 228 20.53 52.81 6.12
CA SER A 228 21.34 53.97 5.78
C SER A 228 21.23 54.29 4.28
N PRO A 229 21.14 55.58 3.90
CA PRO A 229 21.82 56.07 2.73
C PRO A 229 22.87 57.11 3.14
N LYS A 230 24.04 57.10 2.50
CA LYS A 230 24.86 58.31 2.39
C LYS A 230 25.20 58.57 0.93
N ASN A 231 24.20 59.10 0.22
CA ASN A 231 24.45 59.76 -1.06
C ASN A 231 25.06 61.12 -0.74
N GLN A 232 26.36 61.29 -0.97
CA GLN A 232 26.90 62.62 -1.25
C GLN A 232 26.55 62.97 -2.69
N PRO A 233 25.90 64.12 -2.96
CA PRO A 233 25.80 64.62 -4.32
C PRO A 233 27.20 65.08 -4.75
N LEU A 234 27.79 64.42 -5.74
CA LEU A 234 28.88 64.99 -6.52
C LEU A 234 28.33 66.23 -7.21
N THR A 235 28.69 67.39 -6.67
CA THR A 235 28.39 68.69 -7.29
C THR A 235 29.65 69.16 -8.00
N ILE A 236 29.43 69.61 -9.25
CA ILE A 236 30.33 70.22 -10.25
C ILE A 236 31.09 69.21 -11.11
#